data_AF-A0A931HKR5-F1
#
_entry.id   AF-A0A931HKR5-F1
#
_cell.length_a   1.000
_cell.length_b   1.000
_cell.length_c   1.000
_cell.angle_alpha   90.00
_cell.angle_beta   90.00
_cell.angle_gamma   90.00
#
_symmetry.space_group_name_H-M   'P 1'
#
loop_
_entity.id
_entity.type
_entity.pdbx_description
1 polymer ?
#
loop_
_entity_poly.entity_id
_entity_poly.type
_entity_poly.pdbx_seq_one_letter_code
_entity_poly.pdbx_strand_id
1 'polypeptide(L)'
;MTAPTQALASTLARDWILEVETAADVWTRVRGLSSVAPIFEGAEQDDSDIDSEGFASQIVTGLAFRIEGGGKRKGENTSGFVDDPGQNFLRQKGRKTGYDNVVTVRIYRRDALPDAYEAETTVKWTDSPASDPNALQEFSFTLSGRGKPRDIVKPLVPSGDQNFTVTIGGATAGTFTLTWNSKTTAPIAFDATSAAIKSALAALDDGYVASDFTVTGSAGGPFAVTVPGGVLTGDGSGLTGGAFAVAAA
;
A
#
# COMPACT_ATOMS: atom_id res chain seq x y z
N MET A 1 -4.04 -42.24 -9.46
CA MET A 1 -4.35 -41.26 -8.39
C MET A 1 -3.54 -40.01 -8.68
N THR A 2 -4.16 -38.96 -9.18
CA THR A 2 -3.51 -37.67 -9.44
C THR A 2 -3.13 -37.09 -8.08
N ALA A 3 -1.85 -36.72 -7.89
CA ALA A 3 -1.39 -36.16 -6.63
C ALA A 3 -2.28 -34.97 -6.22
N PRO A 4 -2.68 -34.84 -4.95
CA PRO A 4 -3.51 -33.72 -4.51
C PRO A 4 -2.75 -32.44 -4.84
N THR A 5 -3.31 -31.64 -5.74
CA THR A 5 -2.74 -30.35 -6.11
C THR A 5 -2.89 -29.46 -4.90
N GLN A 6 -1.81 -29.28 -4.13
CA GLN A 6 -1.77 -28.34 -3.02
C GLN A 6 -1.78 -26.92 -3.62
N ALA A 7 -2.92 -26.49 -4.14
CA ALA A 7 -3.06 -25.30 -4.97
C ALA A 7 -3.78 -24.14 -4.26
N LEU A 8 -4.08 -24.28 -2.97
CA LEU A 8 -4.72 -23.24 -2.17
C LEU A 8 -3.89 -22.98 -0.91
N ALA A 9 -3.41 -21.74 -0.78
CA ALA A 9 -2.65 -21.26 0.37
C ALA A 9 -3.31 -20.00 0.94
N SER A 10 -3.35 -19.88 2.28
CA SER A 10 -3.91 -18.72 2.96
C SER A 10 -2.94 -17.55 2.94
N THR A 11 -3.44 -16.32 2.76
CA THR A 11 -2.66 -15.10 2.94
C THR A 11 -2.60 -14.68 4.42
N LEU A 12 -1.67 -13.79 4.77
CA LEU A 12 -1.47 -13.40 6.17
C LEU A 12 -2.29 -12.15 6.51
N ALA A 13 -2.93 -12.15 7.68
CA ALA A 13 -3.64 -10.97 8.19
C ALA A 13 -2.69 -9.78 8.50
N ARG A 14 -1.39 -10.03 8.65
CA ARG A 14 -0.36 -9.00 8.90
C ARG A 14 0.00 -8.18 7.66
N ASP A 15 -0.58 -8.52 6.52
CA ASP A 15 -0.22 -7.89 5.24
C ASP A 15 -0.88 -6.53 5.03
N TRP A 16 -1.75 -6.08 5.94
CA TRP A 16 -2.35 -4.75 5.87
C TRP A 16 -1.42 -3.65 6.40
N ILE A 17 -1.39 -2.54 5.67
CA ILE A 17 -0.77 -1.28 6.06
C ILE A 17 -1.86 -0.23 6.17
N LEU A 18 -1.89 0.50 7.28
CA LEU A 18 -2.75 1.65 7.49
C LEU A 18 -1.91 2.92 7.56
N GLU A 19 -2.30 3.92 6.78
CA GLU A 19 -1.74 5.26 6.77
C GLU A 19 -2.83 6.29 6.96
N VAL A 20 -2.49 7.35 7.69
CA VAL A 20 -3.36 8.51 7.93
C VAL A 20 -2.70 9.76 7.38
N GLU A 21 -3.49 10.59 6.71
CA GLU A 21 -3.04 11.89 6.23
C GLU A 21 -2.97 12.87 7.41
N THR A 22 -1.77 13.30 7.79
CA THR A 22 -1.54 14.17 8.95
C THR A 22 -1.44 15.65 8.58
N ALA A 23 -1.10 15.91 7.31
CA ALA A 23 -1.19 17.18 6.62
C ALA A 23 -1.46 16.88 5.13
N ALA A 24 -1.82 17.88 4.34
CA ALA A 24 -2.12 17.68 2.91
C ALA A 24 -0.99 16.92 2.21
N ASP A 25 -1.32 15.74 1.65
CA ASP A 25 -0.43 14.78 1.00
C ASP A 25 0.71 14.21 1.88
N VAL A 26 0.65 14.42 3.20
CA VAL A 26 1.60 13.86 4.16
C VAL A 26 1.00 12.61 4.81
N TRP A 27 1.27 11.47 4.18
CA TRP A 27 0.83 10.16 4.65
C TRP A 27 1.75 9.61 5.73
N THR A 28 1.20 9.40 6.92
CA THR A 28 1.93 8.86 8.07
C THR A 28 1.45 7.45 8.38
N ARG A 29 2.37 6.49 8.41
CA ARG A 29 2.06 5.10 8.74
C ARG A 29 1.69 4.95 10.20
N VAL A 30 0.60 4.24 10.46
CA VAL A 30 0.19 3.81 11.80
C VAL A 30 0.91 2.51 12.11
N ARG A 31 1.96 2.57 12.92
CA ARG A 31 2.78 1.39 13.25
C ARG A 31 2.28 0.70 14.51
N GLY A 32 2.90 -0.41 14.90
CA GLY A 32 2.61 -1.09 16.19
C GLY A 32 1.24 -1.77 16.28
N LEU A 33 0.53 -1.90 15.17
CA LEU A 33 -0.77 -2.59 15.08
C LEU A 33 -0.57 -4.10 15.24
N SER A 34 -1.39 -4.71 16.09
CA SER A 34 -1.49 -6.17 16.25
C SER A 34 -2.61 -6.75 15.38
N SER A 35 -3.60 -5.94 15.04
CA SER A 35 -4.65 -6.24 14.05
C SER A 35 -5.04 -4.97 13.32
N VAL A 36 -5.36 -5.10 12.04
CA VAL A 36 -6.03 -4.06 11.25
C VAL A 36 -6.64 -4.69 10.01
N ALA A 37 -7.88 -4.32 9.67
CA ALA A 37 -8.55 -4.78 8.46
C ALA A 37 -9.60 -3.76 7.98
N PRO A 38 -9.77 -3.60 6.65
CA PRO A 38 -10.98 -2.99 6.11
C PRO A 38 -12.15 -3.97 6.24
N ILE A 39 -13.33 -3.44 6.54
CA ILE A 39 -14.57 -4.19 6.69
C ILE A 39 -15.63 -3.49 5.85
N PHE A 40 -16.30 -4.25 4.99
CA PHE A 40 -17.52 -3.87 4.30
C PHE A 40 -18.68 -4.61 4.96
N GLU A 41 -19.62 -3.88 5.53
CA GLU A 41 -20.75 -4.44 6.27
C GLU A 41 -22.06 -4.03 5.62
N GLY A 42 -22.90 -5.02 5.29
CA GLY A 42 -24.23 -4.80 4.76
C GLY A 42 -25.21 -4.40 5.86
N ALA A 43 -26.00 -3.34 5.62
CA ALA A 43 -27.14 -3.00 6.45
C ALA A 43 -28.37 -3.75 5.94
N GLU A 44 -28.85 -4.74 6.70
CA GLU A 44 -30.00 -5.57 6.34
C GLU A 44 -31.32 -4.93 6.77
N GLN A 45 -32.36 -5.10 5.95
CA GLN A 45 -33.74 -4.84 6.32
C GLN A 45 -34.56 -6.11 6.09
N ASP A 46 -35.52 -6.34 6.99
CA ASP A 46 -36.50 -7.41 6.83
C ASP A 46 -37.49 -7.06 5.72
N ASP A 47 -37.58 -7.93 4.72
CA ASP A 47 -38.50 -7.82 3.59
C ASP A 47 -39.53 -8.96 3.55
N SER A 48 -39.70 -9.66 4.68
CA SER A 48 -40.73 -10.69 4.82
C SER A 48 -42.14 -10.13 4.61
N ASP A 49 -43.01 -10.97 4.04
CA ASP A 49 -44.41 -10.68 3.76
C ASP A 49 -45.35 -11.64 4.51
N ILE A 50 -46.66 -11.47 4.30
CA ILE A 50 -47.68 -12.28 4.95
C ILE A 50 -47.61 -13.78 4.57
N ASP A 51 -47.00 -14.09 3.44
CA ASP A 51 -46.85 -15.45 2.92
C ASP A 51 -45.54 -16.11 3.39
N SER A 52 -44.70 -15.40 4.14
CA SER A 52 -43.39 -15.86 4.60
C SER A 52 -43.44 -16.89 5.75
N GLU A 53 -44.61 -17.40 6.12
CA GLU A 53 -44.84 -18.44 7.15
C GLU A 53 -44.17 -18.14 8.52
N GLY A 54 -43.93 -16.86 8.83
CA GLY A 54 -43.27 -16.44 10.07
C GLY A 54 -41.74 -16.53 10.06
N PHE A 55 -41.11 -16.82 8.92
CA PHE A 55 -39.67 -16.73 8.74
C PHE A 55 -39.25 -15.34 8.27
N ALA A 56 -38.13 -14.83 8.81
CA ALA A 56 -37.55 -13.58 8.35
C ALA A 56 -36.87 -13.75 7.00
N SER A 57 -37.03 -12.77 6.12
CA SER A 57 -36.28 -12.61 4.87
C SER A 57 -35.48 -11.32 4.96
N GLN A 58 -34.22 -11.31 4.55
CA GLN A 58 -33.34 -10.15 4.72
C GLN A 58 -32.78 -9.71 3.37
N ILE A 59 -32.77 -8.40 3.14
CA ILE A 59 -32.12 -7.75 2.00
C ILE A 59 -31.13 -6.70 2.48
N VAL A 60 -29.92 -6.71 1.91
CA VAL A 60 -28.90 -5.67 2.16
C VAL A 60 -29.31 -4.39 1.43
N THR A 61 -29.66 -3.36 2.19
CA THR A 61 -30.14 -2.06 1.69
C THR A 61 -29.08 -0.96 1.71
N GLY A 62 -27.94 -1.21 2.35
CA GLY A 62 -26.82 -0.28 2.41
C GLY A 62 -25.50 -1.00 2.66
N LEU A 63 -24.39 -0.33 2.36
CA LEU A 63 -23.05 -0.85 2.60
C LEU A 63 -22.24 0.17 3.39
N ALA A 64 -21.81 -0.21 4.58
CA ALA A 64 -20.91 0.57 5.42
C ALA A 64 -19.47 0.11 5.21
N PHE A 65 -18.56 1.07 5.13
CA PHE A 65 -17.12 0.79 5.20
C PHE A 65 -16.60 1.20 6.56
N ARG A 66 -15.78 0.34 7.19
CA ARG A 66 -15.01 0.70 8.38
C ARG A 66 -13.63 0.08 8.34
N ILE A 67 -12.68 0.67 9.05
CA ILE A 67 -11.39 0.05 9.34
C ILE A 67 -11.35 -0.20 10.84
N GLU A 68 -11.18 -1.45 11.22
CA GLU A 68 -11.04 -1.84 12.62
C GLU A 68 -9.64 -2.36 12.87
N GLY A 69 -9.11 -2.02 14.03
CA GLY A 69 -7.79 -2.47 14.42
C GLY A 69 -7.46 -2.10 15.85
N GLY A 70 -6.26 -2.50 16.24
CA GLY A 70 -5.77 -2.28 17.59
C GLY A 70 -4.38 -2.81 17.76
N GLY A 71 -3.80 -2.55 18.92
CA GLY A 71 -2.47 -3.01 19.24
C GLY A 71 -1.97 -2.41 20.53
N LYS A 72 -0.64 -2.41 20.64
CA LYS A 72 0.06 -1.88 21.79
C LYS A 72 0.56 -0.49 21.48
N ARG A 73 0.53 0.39 22.47
CA ARG A 73 1.17 1.71 22.33
C ARG A 73 2.65 1.49 22.08
N LYS A 74 3.14 2.02 20.96
CA LYS A 74 4.53 1.91 20.52
C LYS A 74 5.06 3.30 20.23
N GLY A 75 6.37 3.45 20.35
CA GLY A 75 7.05 4.72 20.19
C GLY A 75 8.55 4.52 20.06
N GLU A 76 9.25 5.59 19.72
CA GLU A 76 10.71 5.68 19.75
C GLU A 76 11.17 6.02 21.16
N ASN A 77 12.30 5.47 21.62
CA ASN A 77 12.81 5.70 22.98
C ASN A 77 14.30 6.11 23.01
N THR A 78 14.84 6.56 21.87
CA THR A 78 16.24 6.99 21.77
C THR A 78 16.54 8.26 22.56
N SER A 79 15.59 9.17 22.78
CA SER A 79 15.81 10.44 23.50
C SER A 79 14.63 10.84 24.38
N GLY A 80 13.97 9.84 24.96
CA GLY A 80 12.67 9.96 25.62
C GLY A 80 11.57 9.33 24.78
N PHE A 81 10.55 8.78 25.44
CA PHE A 81 9.50 8.06 24.75
C PHE A 81 8.62 9.02 23.95
N VAL A 82 8.63 8.87 22.63
CA VAL A 82 7.75 9.57 21.69
C VAL A 82 6.84 8.53 21.05
N ASP A 83 5.53 8.65 21.29
CA ASP A 83 4.53 7.78 20.66
C ASP A 83 4.70 7.76 19.13
N ASP A 84 4.34 6.63 18.52
CA ASP A 84 4.23 6.55 17.07
C ASP A 84 3.35 7.69 16.53
N PRO A 85 3.83 8.48 15.55
CA PRO A 85 3.11 9.67 15.09
C PRO A 85 1.73 9.34 14.51
N GLY A 86 1.59 8.21 13.82
CA GLY A 86 0.30 7.74 13.29
C GLY A 86 -0.68 7.36 14.41
N GLN A 87 -0.23 6.56 15.39
CA GLN A 87 -1.05 6.23 16.56
C GLN A 87 -1.48 7.49 17.34
N ASN A 88 -0.53 8.39 17.62
CA ASN A 88 -0.80 9.59 18.40
C ASN A 88 -1.78 10.54 17.69
N PHE A 89 -1.66 10.69 16.37
CA PHE A 89 -2.58 11.50 15.57
C PHE A 89 -4.01 10.97 15.64
N LEU A 90 -4.21 9.67 15.38
CA LEU A 90 -5.53 9.04 15.49
C LEU A 90 -6.10 9.16 16.91
N ARG A 91 -5.29 8.94 17.94
CA ARG A 91 -5.71 9.10 19.33
C ARG A 91 -6.16 10.52 19.66
N GLN A 92 -5.43 11.53 19.20
CA GLN A 92 -5.82 12.94 19.40
C GLN A 92 -7.11 13.28 18.66
N LYS A 93 -7.24 12.83 17.41
CA LYS A 93 -8.46 12.98 16.60
C LYS A 93 -9.67 12.30 17.24
N GLY A 94 -9.48 11.10 17.79
CA GLY A 94 -10.52 10.35 18.52
C GLY A 94 -11.08 11.05 19.77
N ARG A 95 -10.41 12.10 20.27
CA ARG A 95 -10.86 12.92 21.41
C ARG A 95 -11.53 14.24 20.99
N LYS A 96 -11.72 14.45 19.68
CA LYS A 96 -12.44 15.59 19.11
C LYS A 96 -13.88 15.21 18.80
N THR A 97 -14.72 16.21 18.53
CA THR A 97 -16.13 16.04 18.15
C THR A 97 -16.40 16.70 16.81
N GLY A 98 -17.50 16.33 16.14
CA GLY A 98 -17.88 16.88 14.85
C GLY A 98 -16.81 16.67 13.77
N TYR A 99 -16.63 17.65 12.88
CA TYR A 99 -15.68 17.56 11.77
C TYR A 99 -14.21 17.52 12.21
N ASP A 100 -13.88 17.99 13.42
CA ASP A 100 -12.50 17.92 13.93
C ASP A 100 -12.05 16.47 14.20
N ASN A 101 -12.99 15.55 14.34
CA ASN A 101 -12.77 14.10 14.51
C ASN A 101 -12.53 13.36 13.18
N VAL A 102 -12.69 14.04 12.05
CA VAL A 102 -12.58 13.43 10.73
C VAL A 102 -11.12 13.40 10.27
N VAL A 103 -10.74 12.30 9.60
CA VAL A 103 -9.42 12.05 9.00
C VAL A 103 -9.56 11.36 7.64
N THR A 104 -8.62 11.64 6.74
CA THR A 104 -8.40 10.84 5.53
C THR A 104 -7.44 9.71 5.85
N VAL A 105 -7.79 8.48 5.49
CA VAL A 105 -6.95 7.30 5.67
C VAL A 105 -6.87 6.49 4.39
N ARG A 106 -5.76 5.77 4.24
CA ARG A 106 -5.62 4.73 3.23
C ARG A 106 -5.16 3.43 3.87
N ILE A 107 -5.75 2.33 3.42
CA ILE A 107 -5.42 0.98 3.87
C ILE A 107 -5.17 0.10 2.66
N TYR A 108 -4.03 -0.57 2.63
CA TYR A 108 -3.62 -1.35 1.47
C TYR A 108 -2.81 -2.57 1.89
N ARG A 109 -2.84 -3.61 1.06
CA ARG A 109 -2.02 -4.80 1.30
C ARG A 109 -0.57 -4.57 0.89
N ARG A 110 0.37 -5.21 1.59
CA ARG A 110 1.80 -5.23 1.26
C ARG A 110 2.20 -6.38 0.33
N ASP A 111 1.34 -7.40 0.19
CA ASP A 111 1.58 -8.55 -0.67
C ASP A 111 1.15 -8.27 -2.11
N ALA A 112 1.09 -9.29 -2.96
CA ALA A 112 0.73 -9.12 -4.37
C ALA A 112 -0.78 -8.88 -4.61
N LEU A 113 -1.64 -9.04 -3.60
CA LEU A 113 -3.09 -8.89 -3.77
C LEU A 113 -3.48 -7.42 -3.93
N PRO A 114 -4.38 -7.04 -4.85
CA PRO A 114 -4.55 -5.65 -5.27
C PRO A 114 -5.25 -4.75 -4.25
N ASP A 115 -5.83 -5.27 -3.17
CA ASP A 115 -6.65 -4.50 -2.25
C ASP A 115 -5.95 -3.26 -1.69
N ALA A 116 -6.53 -2.09 -2.00
CA ALA A 116 -6.10 -0.79 -1.52
C ALA A 116 -7.26 0.21 -1.59
N TYR A 117 -7.56 0.84 -0.47
CA TYR A 117 -8.71 1.71 -0.28
C TYR A 117 -8.30 3.02 0.37
N GLU A 118 -8.91 4.12 -0.04
CA GLU A 118 -8.83 5.43 0.60
C GLU A 118 -10.23 5.88 1.02
N ALA A 119 -10.35 6.43 2.23
CA ALA A 119 -11.63 6.88 2.75
C ALA A 119 -11.47 8.06 3.71
N GLU A 120 -12.47 8.94 3.71
CA GLU A 120 -12.70 9.86 4.81
C GLU A 120 -13.45 9.13 5.93
N THR A 121 -12.95 9.23 7.17
CA THR A 121 -13.46 8.46 8.30
C THR A 121 -13.60 9.31 9.55
N THR A 122 -14.56 8.95 10.43
CA THR A 122 -14.57 9.41 11.82
C THR A 122 -13.71 8.49 12.68
N VAL A 123 -13.03 9.03 13.68
CA VAL A 123 -12.14 8.25 14.55
C VAL A 123 -12.81 7.93 15.88
N LYS A 124 -13.08 6.65 16.16
CA LYS A 124 -13.36 6.17 17.51
C LYS A 124 -12.11 5.50 18.06
N TRP A 125 -11.44 6.14 19.02
CA TRP A 125 -10.27 5.59 19.70
C TRP A 125 -10.63 5.16 21.12
N THR A 126 -10.18 3.98 21.55
CA THR A 126 -10.34 3.49 22.91
C THR A 126 -9.00 3.04 23.48
N ASP A 127 -8.51 3.76 24.48
CA ASP A 127 -7.38 3.32 25.31
C ASP A 127 -7.91 2.19 26.23
N SER A 128 -7.34 0.99 26.13
CA SER A 128 -7.79 -0.16 26.93
C SER A 128 -7.18 -0.08 28.34
N PRO A 129 -7.99 -0.23 29.40
CA PRO A 129 -7.47 -0.20 30.76
C PRO A 129 -6.56 -1.42 31.00
N ALA A 130 -5.40 -1.18 31.60
CA ALA A 130 -4.51 -2.25 32.05
C ALA A 130 -5.14 -2.97 33.26
N SER A 131 -5.19 -4.31 33.22
CA SER A 131 -5.71 -5.12 34.32
C SER A 131 -4.68 -5.41 35.42
N ASP A 132 -3.40 -5.16 35.18
CA ASP A 132 -2.30 -5.32 36.14
C ASP A 132 -1.11 -4.38 35.81
N PRO A 133 -0.25 -4.02 36.78
CA PRO A 133 0.93 -3.17 36.56
C PRO A 133 1.95 -3.69 35.54
N ASN A 134 1.98 -5.00 35.25
CA ASN A 134 2.87 -5.59 34.25
C ASN A 134 2.26 -5.59 32.84
N ALA A 135 1.00 -5.16 32.68
CA ALA A 135 0.34 -5.10 31.39
C ALA A 135 0.92 -3.99 30.51
N LEU A 136 1.08 -4.29 29.21
CA LEU A 136 1.42 -3.30 28.21
C LEU A 136 0.18 -2.47 27.87
N GLN A 137 0.36 -1.18 27.61
CA GLN A 137 -0.74 -0.31 27.22
C GLN A 137 -1.30 -0.74 25.85
N GLU A 138 -2.58 -1.06 25.83
CA GLU A 138 -3.30 -1.52 24.65
C GLU A 138 -4.35 -0.50 24.21
N PHE A 139 -4.71 -0.56 22.93
CA PHE A 139 -5.76 0.27 22.37
C PHE A 139 -6.51 -0.49 21.27
N SER A 140 -7.74 -0.05 21.03
CA SER A 140 -8.52 -0.39 19.85
C SER A 140 -9.03 0.88 19.19
N PHE A 141 -9.35 0.79 17.90
CA PHE A 141 -10.01 1.85 17.18
C PHE A 141 -10.99 1.31 16.15
N THR A 142 -11.98 2.14 15.85
CA THR A 142 -12.87 1.99 14.69
C THR A 142 -12.80 3.29 13.89
N LEU A 143 -12.45 3.18 12.61
CA LEU A 143 -12.54 4.27 11.65
C LEU A 143 -13.78 4.05 10.79
N SER A 144 -14.84 4.79 11.05
CA SER A 144 -16.10 4.62 10.32
C SER A 144 -16.10 5.48 9.06
N GLY A 145 -16.26 4.85 7.91
CA GLY A 145 -16.29 5.50 6.60
C GLY A 145 -17.44 6.47 6.46
N ARG A 146 -17.15 7.66 5.93
CA ARG A 146 -18.12 8.71 5.63
C ARG A 146 -18.53 8.66 4.16
N GLY A 147 -19.02 7.51 3.72
CA GLY A 147 -19.40 7.24 2.33
C GLY A 147 -18.62 6.07 1.72
N LYS A 148 -18.71 5.93 0.39
CA LYS A 148 -18.03 4.87 -0.35
C LYS A 148 -16.50 5.12 -0.34
N PRO A 149 -15.67 4.14 0.06
CA PRO A 149 -14.23 4.25 -0.10
C PRO A 149 -13.85 4.29 -1.58
N ARG A 150 -12.76 4.99 -1.90
CA ARG A 150 -12.16 4.99 -3.24
C ARG A 150 -11.15 3.86 -3.34
N ASP A 151 -11.23 3.07 -4.39
CA ASP A 151 -10.17 2.12 -4.75
C ASP A 151 -8.96 2.91 -5.27
N ILE A 152 -7.77 2.61 -4.76
CA ILE A 152 -6.54 3.31 -5.13
C ILE A 152 -5.49 2.33 -5.67
N VAL A 153 -4.54 2.84 -6.45
CA VAL A 153 -3.30 2.10 -6.70
C VAL A 153 -2.50 2.05 -5.40
N LYS A 154 -1.87 0.91 -5.10
CA LYS A 154 -1.04 0.75 -3.91
C LYS A 154 0.03 1.85 -3.86
N PRO A 155 0.14 2.59 -2.75
CA PRO A 155 1.18 3.58 -2.59
C PRO A 155 2.57 2.94 -2.68
N LEU A 156 3.47 3.59 -3.42
CA LEU A 156 4.86 3.21 -3.52
C LEU A 156 5.64 3.68 -2.30
N VAL A 157 6.70 2.94 -1.96
CA VAL A 157 7.63 3.29 -0.88
C VAL A 157 9.06 3.30 -1.44
N PRO A 158 9.78 4.44 -1.40
CA PRO A 158 9.35 5.79 -1.00
C PRO A 158 8.28 6.39 -1.95
N SER A 159 7.47 7.33 -1.47
CA SER A 159 6.44 8.00 -2.29
C SER A 159 6.96 9.31 -2.87
N GLY A 160 6.65 9.59 -4.15
CA GLY A 160 7.11 10.77 -4.89
C GLY A 160 8.31 10.49 -5.79
N ASP A 161 8.58 11.37 -6.76
CA ASP A 161 9.59 11.18 -7.80
C ASP A 161 10.95 10.72 -7.22
N GLN A 162 11.43 9.58 -7.71
CA GLN A 162 12.74 9.01 -7.38
C GLN A 162 13.60 8.94 -8.64
N ASN A 163 14.84 9.38 -8.53
CA ASN A 163 15.78 9.42 -9.64
C ASN A 163 16.78 8.27 -9.53
N PHE A 164 17.09 7.67 -10.67
CA PHE A 164 18.03 6.57 -10.81
C PHE A 164 18.92 6.78 -12.03
N THR A 165 20.17 6.34 -11.92
CA THR A 165 21.08 6.21 -13.06
C THR A 165 21.20 4.73 -13.42
N VAL A 166 20.86 4.38 -14.66
CA VAL A 166 21.01 3.03 -15.23
C VAL A 166 22.20 3.03 -16.17
N THR A 167 23.23 2.24 -15.85
CA THR A 167 24.45 2.10 -16.64
C THR A 167 24.52 0.70 -17.23
N ILE A 168 24.72 0.60 -18.55
CA ILE A 168 24.93 -0.68 -19.26
C ILE A 168 26.44 -1.01 -19.36
N GLY A 169 27.30 0.01 -19.24
CA GLY A 169 28.74 -0.17 -19.06
C GLY A 169 29.49 -0.61 -20.31
N GLY A 170 28.96 -0.35 -21.51
CA GLY A 170 29.62 -0.67 -22.78
C GLY A 170 29.47 -2.12 -23.25
N ALA A 171 28.38 -2.79 -22.85
CA ALA A 171 28.01 -4.08 -23.42
C ALA A 171 27.94 -4.01 -24.96
N THR A 172 28.32 -5.10 -25.63
CA THR A 172 28.37 -5.17 -27.09
C THR A 172 27.27 -6.05 -27.70
N ALA A 173 26.56 -6.81 -26.86
CA ALA A 173 25.43 -7.65 -27.22
C ALA A 173 24.59 -7.99 -25.98
N GLY A 174 23.43 -8.61 -26.20
CA GLY A 174 22.60 -9.18 -25.15
C GLY A 174 21.47 -8.26 -24.69
N THR A 175 20.90 -8.59 -23.54
CA THR A 175 19.72 -7.90 -22.98
C THR A 175 19.84 -7.72 -21.47
N PHE A 176 19.16 -6.72 -20.93
CA PHE A 176 18.96 -6.50 -19.50
C PHE A 176 17.47 -6.36 -19.17
N THR A 177 17.11 -6.44 -17.90
CA THR A 177 15.74 -6.15 -17.42
C THR A 177 15.77 -5.10 -16.33
N LEU A 178 14.67 -4.36 -16.19
CA LEU A 178 14.43 -3.47 -15.07
C LEU A 178 13.26 -4.01 -14.24
N THR A 179 13.33 -3.84 -12.93
CA THR A 179 12.25 -4.21 -12.00
C THR A 179 11.85 -2.99 -11.20
N TRP A 180 10.56 -2.67 -11.24
CA TRP A 180 9.95 -1.56 -10.52
C TRP A 180 8.57 -1.95 -10.02
N ASN A 181 8.19 -1.50 -8.82
CA ASN A 181 6.94 -1.89 -8.15
C ASN A 181 6.67 -3.42 -8.15
N SER A 182 7.72 -4.21 -7.92
CA SER A 182 7.68 -5.69 -7.94
C SER A 182 7.33 -6.34 -9.29
N LYS A 183 7.40 -5.59 -10.40
CA LYS A 183 7.19 -6.09 -11.76
C LYS A 183 8.44 -5.90 -12.60
N THR A 184 8.77 -6.91 -13.39
CA THR A 184 9.96 -6.94 -14.23
C THR A 184 9.59 -6.73 -15.69
N THR A 185 10.34 -5.89 -16.39
CA THR A 185 10.13 -5.62 -17.81
C THR A 185 10.42 -6.86 -18.65
N ALA A 186 9.89 -6.91 -19.87
CA ALA A 186 10.45 -7.79 -20.90
C ALA A 186 11.95 -7.48 -21.13
N PRO A 187 12.74 -8.42 -21.72
CA PRO A 187 14.14 -8.17 -22.03
C PRO A 187 14.33 -6.93 -22.92
N ILE A 188 15.23 -6.03 -22.48
CA ILE A 188 15.59 -4.79 -23.16
C ILE A 188 16.96 -4.97 -23.82
N ALA A 189 17.10 -4.66 -25.11
CA ALA A 189 18.36 -4.78 -25.83
C ALA A 189 19.47 -3.86 -25.28
N PHE A 190 20.73 -4.30 -25.36
CA PHE A 190 21.89 -3.54 -24.87
C PHE A 190 22.04 -2.14 -25.50
N ASP A 191 21.56 -1.94 -26.72
CA ASP A 191 21.59 -0.70 -27.50
C ASP A 191 20.24 0.04 -27.52
N ALA A 192 19.33 -0.31 -26.61
CA ALA A 192 18.01 0.30 -26.53
C ALA A 192 18.09 1.84 -26.36
N THR A 193 17.10 2.52 -26.93
CA THR A 193 16.92 3.97 -26.75
C THR A 193 16.20 4.28 -25.43
N SER A 194 16.30 5.51 -24.95
CA SER A 194 15.54 5.99 -23.79
C SER A 194 14.03 5.81 -23.96
N ALA A 195 13.51 5.99 -25.19
CA ALA A 195 12.11 5.76 -25.53
C ALA A 195 11.70 4.28 -25.40
N ALA A 196 12.58 3.35 -25.77
CA ALA A 196 12.34 1.91 -25.61
C ALA A 196 12.29 1.52 -24.13
N ILE A 197 13.21 2.03 -23.31
CA ILE A 197 13.22 1.80 -21.85
C ILE A 197 11.95 2.37 -21.21
N LYS A 198 11.57 3.61 -21.57
CA LYS A 198 10.35 4.24 -21.07
C LYS A 198 9.09 3.43 -21.43
N SER A 199 9.03 2.90 -22.64
CA SER A 199 7.93 2.04 -23.08
C SER A 199 7.91 0.71 -22.31
N ALA A 200 9.08 0.14 -22.01
CA ALA A 200 9.18 -1.09 -21.22
C ALA A 200 8.68 -0.90 -19.77
N LEU A 201 8.99 0.25 -19.14
CA LEU A 201 8.49 0.58 -17.80
C LEU A 201 6.97 0.80 -17.80
N ALA A 202 6.43 1.55 -18.78
CA ALA A 202 4.99 1.76 -18.90
C ALA A 202 4.19 0.47 -19.21
N ALA A 203 4.85 -0.57 -19.71
CA ALA A 203 4.24 -1.87 -20.01
C ALA A 203 4.15 -2.82 -18.81
N LEU A 204 4.61 -2.40 -17.62
CA LEU A 204 4.54 -3.23 -16.41
C LEU A 204 3.10 -3.42 -15.89
N ASP A 205 2.12 -2.63 -16.36
CA ASP A 205 0.71 -2.70 -15.93
C ASP A 205 0.53 -2.51 -14.41
N ASP A 206 1.35 -1.65 -13.82
CA ASP A 206 1.43 -1.37 -12.38
C ASP A 206 0.48 -0.24 -11.91
N GLY A 207 -0.42 0.20 -12.80
CA GLY A 207 -1.31 1.34 -12.57
C GLY A 207 -0.69 2.70 -12.91
N TYR A 208 0.54 2.73 -13.43
CA TYR A 208 1.23 3.93 -13.88
C TYR A 208 1.34 3.97 -15.40
N VAL A 209 1.37 5.17 -15.95
CA VAL A 209 1.41 5.42 -17.39
C VAL A 209 2.76 6.02 -17.81
N ALA A 210 3.01 6.09 -19.12
CA ALA A 210 4.25 6.64 -19.64
C ALA A 210 4.53 8.09 -19.17
N SER A 211 3.54 8.90 -18.82
CA SER A 211 3.79 10.25 -18.29
C SER A 211 4.41 10.25 -16.89
N ASP A 212 4.27 9.17 -16.13
CA ASP A 212 4.78 9.05 -14.77
C ASP A 212 6.28 8.72 -14.74
N PHE A 213 6.83 8.30 -15.89
CA PHE A 213 8.25 7.97 -16.05
C PHE A 213 8.96 9.01 -16.91
N THR A 214 10.14 9.45 -16.49
CA THR A 214 11.06 10.21 -17.34
C THR A 214 12.32 9.39 -17.58
N VAL A 215 12.68 9.17 -18.85
CA VAL A 215 13.93 8.47 -19.21
C VAL A 215 14.68 9.34 -20.20
N THR A 216 15.92 9.70 -19.88
CA THR A 216 16.82 10.46 -20.75
C THR A 216 18.17 9.76 -20.85
N GLY A 217 18.95 10.08 -21.88
CA GLY A 217 20.23 9.43 -22.17
C GLY A 217 20.36 8.97 -23.62
N SER A 218 21.58 8.73 -24.06
CA SER A 218 21.89 8.19 -25.40
C SER A 218 21.58 6.70 -25.48
N ALA A 219 21.36 6.17 -26.68
CA ALA A 219 21.25 4.73 -26.90
C ALA A 219 22.50 4.00 -26.32
N GLY A 220 22.27 2.92 -25.58
CA GLY A 220 23.32 2.21 -24.82
C GLY A 220 23.72 2.83 -23.47
N GLY A 221 23.14 3.98 -23.11
CA GLY A 221 23.28 4.60 -21.79
C GLY A 221 24.56 5.40 -21.56
N PRO A 222 24.77 5.93 -20.34
CA PRO A 222 23.89 5.80 -19.17
C PRO A 222 22.55 6.52 -19.34
N PHE A 223 21.52 6.03 -18.66
CA PHE A 223 20.18 6.62 -18.64
C PHE A 223 19.88 7.24 -17.28
N ALA A 224 19.33 8.45 -17.27
CA ALA A 224 18.70 9.01 -16.10
C ALA A 224 17.20 8.68 -16.15
N VAL A 225 16.73 7.97 -15.13
CA VAL A 225 15.37 7.45 -15.01
C VAL A 225 14.71 8.04 -13.76
N THR A 226 13.60 8.76 -13.95
CA THR A 226 12.71 9.19 -12.88
C THR A 226 11.48 8.30 -12.87
N VAL A 227 11.15 7.76 -11.70
CA VAL A 227 9.94 6.96 -11.43
C VAL A 227 9.10 7.70 -10.37
N PRO A 228 7.78 7.54 -10.31
CA PRO A 228 6.88 8.31 -9.42
C PRO A 228 6.97 7.93 -7.93
N GLY A 229 7.90 7.04 -7.58
CA GLY A 229 8.07 6.45 -6.26
C GLY A 229 8.79 5.10 -6.35
N GLY A 230 9.06 4.47 -5.21
CA GLY A 230 9.60 3.12 -5.15
C GLY A 230 11.09 3.04 -5.45
N VAL A 231 11.58 1.81 -5.59
CA VAL A 231 12.97 1.52 -5.94
C VAL A 231 13.01 0.92 -7.34
N LEU A 232 13.86 1.46 -8.20
CA LEU A 232 14.21 0.84 -9.48
C LEU A 232 15.41 -0.06 -9.29
N THR A 233 15.30 -1.30 -9.73
CA THR A 233 16.41 -2.26 -9.80
C THR A 233 16.51 -2.83 -11.20
N GLY A 234 17.53 -3.63 -11.48
CA GLY A 234 17.66 -4.30 -12.77
C GLY A 234 18.60 -5.49 -12.72
N ASP A 235 18.53 -6.31 -13.75
CA ASP A 235 19.42 -7.45 -13.97
C ASP A 235 20.07 -7.34 -15.35
N GLY A 236 21.41 -7.25 -15.35
CA GLY A 236 22.25 -7.21 -16.55
C GLY A 236 22.95 -8.53 -16.87
N SER A 237 22.60 -9.64 -16.21
CA SER A 237 23.23 -10.96 -16.39
C SER A 237 23.18 -11.47 -17.84
N GLY A 238 22.22 -10.99 -18.65
CA GLY A 238 22.08 -11.30 -20.07
C GLY A 238 22.95 -10.45 -21.01
N LEU A 239 23.76 -9.53 -20.50
CA LEU A 239 24.65 -8.69 -21.30
C LEU A 239 25.99 -9.38 -21.59
N THR A 240 26.54 -9.15 -22.78
CA THR A 240 27.89 -9.57 -23.14
C THR A 240 28.84 -8.38 -23.01
N GLY A 241 29.73 -8.44 -22.02
CA GLY A 241 30.63 -7.35 -21.68
C GLY A 241 29.95 -6.21 -20.91
N GLY A 242 30.76 -5.29 -20.39
CA GLY A 242 30.31 -4.14 -19.62
C GLY A 242 29.97 -4.43 -18.15
N ALA A 243 29.77 -3.35 -17.39
CA ALA A 243 29.39 -3.39 -15.98
C ALA A 243 27.99 -2.76 -15.81
N PHE A 244 26.97 -3.61 -15.67
CA PHE A 244 25.61 -3.15 -15.43
C PHE A 244 25.43 -2.64 -14.00
N ALA A 245 24.78 -1.49 -13.83
CA ALA A 245 24.44 -0.93 -12.54
C ALA A 245 23.17 -0.09 -12.58
N VAL A 246 22.38 -0.15 -11.51
CA VAL A 246 21.30 0.80 -11.21
C VAL A 246 21.61 1.43 -9.86
N ALA A 247 21.73 2.75 -9.82
CA ALA A 247 22.01 3.50 -8.61
C ALA A 247 20.97 4.61 -8.41
N ALA A 248 20.54 4.85 -7.17
CA ALA A 248 19.79 6.06 -6.85
C ALA A 248 20.67 7.29 -7.16
N ALA A 249 20.07 8.32 -7.75
CA ALA A 249 20.72 9.55 -8.18
C ALA A 249 20.46 10.71 -7.22
#